data_AF-A0AAE1AEG9-F1
#
_entry.id   AF-A0AAE1AEG9-F1
#
_cell.length_a   1.000
_cell.length_b   1.000
_cell.length_c   1.000
_cell.angle_alpha   90.00
_cell.angle_beta   90.00
_cell.angle_gamma   90.00
#
_symmetry.space_group_name_H-M   'P 1'
#
loop_
_entity.id
_entity.type
_entity.pdbx_description
1 polymer ?
#
loop_
_entity_poly.entity_id
_entity_poly.type
_entity_poly.pdbx_seq_one_letter_code
_entity_poly.pdbx_strand_id
1 'polypeptide(L)'
;MAFLKFKANILFSLVVCLLHGASLGIQSDAQEKKSTHLELRNVLFIVLSQHDDFHVKEADSFKIAFNEQLKSTEKAQQPKLLFTHRDFVDVKGAWAVLPLIQHVVHISEEQPISWVFICEEDTRVNLTGLVSLLQKFDPSQNHFLGRELRDQETTIIHHFAFPDNPSQFAYPDFRAGLVLSNALIHDLHERFESTKQRTDFSIDPKHELAMFIWNEDSGQRLTHVKEFCSSLESVESWCVTTQISRFPECGQPIEKDDIVVAVKTCAKFHESRVPIVKQTWGKEAEIIEYFSEVEDATIPTIDLGIPNTKRGHCGKTMAIIKRVSKHPLLTGKLWLLIADDDTIINLDQLRYLLSCYNPKQPVALGERYGYGLLRGGGYDYITGGGGMVFSQRARDLLADRCKCYTYDAPDDMTLGMCLKSIGIPLTHSRFFHQARPEDYSPAFLANQVPVSFHKHWNTDPLRVYADLIAVGTAHAERKQERTSGEKARKVEL
;
A
#
# COMPACT_ATOMS: atom_id res chain seq x y z
N MET A 1 50.61 21.64 -41.50
CA MET A 1 50.80 21.19 -42.89
C MET A 1 50.50 19.70 -42.95
N ALA A 2 49.30 19.18 -43.19
CA ALA A 2 48.21 19.66 -44.05
C ALA A 2 48.74 20.12 -45.42
N PHE A 3 48.00 19.80 -46.48
CA PHE A 3 48.23 20.15 -47.88
C PHE A 3 48.77 19.01 -48.78
N LEU A 4 47.98 18.76 -49.81
CA LEU A 4 48.24 17.95 -51.01
C LEU A 4 48.13 16.43 -50.87
N LYS A 5 46.89 15.93 -50.80
CA LYS A 5 46.43 14.82 -51.68
C LYS A 5 44.90 14.68 -51.73
N PHE A 6 44.18 15.80 -51.70
CA PHE A 6 42.73 15.86 -51.94
C PHE A 6 42.40 17.12 -52.76
N LYS A 7 43.08 17.30 -53.90
CA LYS A 7 42.75 18.28 -54.92
C LYS A 7 42.98 17.64 -56.28
N ALA A 8 41.96 16.92 -56.76
CA ALA A 8 41.85 16.53 -58.18
C ALA A 8 40.43 16.10 -58.61
N ASN A 9 39.45 15.94 -57.70
CA ASN A 9 38.07 15.59 -58.08
C ASN A 9 37.01 16.66 -57.73
N ILE A 10 37.43 17.86 -57.31
CA ILE A 10 36.56 19.02 -57.14
C ILE A 10 36.97 20.06 -58.16
N LEU A 11 36.80 19.76 -59.46
CA LEU A 11 36.83 20.79 -60.50
C LEU A 11 36.10 20.41 -61.80
N PHE A 12 35.25 19.37 -61.79
CA PHE A 12 34.45 18.99 -62.97
C PHE A 12 32.93 19.09 -62.77
N SER A 13 32.47 19.53 -61.61
CA SER A 13 31.02 19.70 -61.34
C SER A 13 30.60 21.15 -61.05
N LEU A 14 31.50 22.12 -61.24
CA LEU A 14 31.30 23.53 -60.86
C LEU A 14 31.10 24.46 -62.07
N VAL A 15 30.76 23.92 -63.26
CA VAL A 15 30.48 24.73 -64.46
C VAL A 15 29.07 24.48 -65.04
N VAL A 16 28.24 23.65 -64.41
CA VAL A 16 26.85 23.39 -64.89
C VAL A 16 25.76 24.12 -64.07
N CYS A 17 26.12 24.82 -62.98
CA CYS A 17 25.15 25.54 -62.14
C CYS A 17 25.14 27.07 -62.31
N LEU A 18 25.63 27.60 -63.43
CA LEU A 18 25.48 29.01 -63.78
C LEU A 18 24.87 29.10 -65.17
N LEU A 19 23.55 28.95 -65.24
CA LEU A 19 22.61 29.54 -66.21
C LEU A 19 21.24 28.92 -65.93
N HIS A 20 20.21 29.77 -65.80
CA HIS A 20 18.81 29.52 -65.43
C HIS A 20 18.49 29.74 -63.95
N GLY A 21 18.23 31.00 -63.63
CA GLY A 21 17.48 31.36 -62.44
C GLY A 21 16.01 30.95 -62.59
N ALA A 22 15.42 30.48 -61.49
CA ALA A 22 13.97 30.51 -61.27
C ALA A 22 13.68 30.45 -59.76
N SER A 23 13.12 31.56 -59.28
CA SER A 23 12.19 31.72 -58.15
C SER A 23 12.44 31.03 -56.80
N LEU A 24 12.65 31.87 -55.79
CA LEU A 24 12.59 31.55 -54.37
C LEU A 24 11.24 30.92 -53.98
N GLY A 25 11.28 29.69 -53.48
CA GLY A 25 10.22 29.07 -52.68
C GLY A 25 10.87 28.45 -51.45
N ILE A 26 10.99 29.22 -50.38
CA ILE A 26 11.32 28.68 -49.05
C ILE A 26 10.04 28.00 -48.56
N GLN A 27 9.95 26.69 -48.77
CA GLN A 27 9.04 25.85 -48.01
C GLN A 27 9.79 25.43 -46.74
N SER A 28 9.44 26.10 -45.64
CA SER A 28 9.72 25.58 -44.31
C SER A 28 8.93 24.29 -44.15
N ASP A 29 9.61 23.15 -44.15
CA ASP A 29 9.10 21.94 -43.51
C ASP A 29 9.11 22.17 -41.98
N ALA A 30 8.19 23.01 -41.53
CA ALA A 30 7.68 22.92 -40.18
C ALA A 30 6.84 21.65 -40.16
N GLN A 31 7.49 20.55 -39.77
CA GLN A 31 6.82 19.32 -39.41
C GLN A 31 5.85 19.68 -38.27
N GLU A 32 4.60 19.93 -38.66
CA GLU A 32 3.49 20.17 -37.76
C GLU A 32 3.39 18.90 -36.90
N LYS A 33 3.91 18.96 -35.67
CA LYS A 33 3.63 17.96 -34.64
C LYS A 33 2.12 17.98 -34.48
N LYS A 34 1.41 17.11 -35.20
CA LYS A 34 0.01 16.78 -34.94
C LYS A 34 -0.04 16.40 -33.47
N SER A 35 -0.53 17.32 -32.64
CA SER A 35 -0.92 17.03 -31.27
C SER A 35 -2.05 16.02 -31.39
N THR A 36 -1.72 14.73 -31.33
CA THR A 36 -2.71 13.68 -31.16
C THR A 36 -3.26 13.88 -29.77
N HIS A 37 -4.47 14.45 -29.72
CA HIS A 37 -5.22 14.60 -28.48
C HIS A 37 -5.27 13.23 -27.79
N LEU A 38 -4.73 13.13 -26.57
CA LEU A 38 -4.75 11.89 -25.80
C LEU A 38 -6.19 11.41 -25.67
N GLU A 39 -6.44 10.20 -26.17
CA GLU A 39 -7.74 9.55 -26.06
C GLU A 39 -7.81 8.75 -24.75
N LEU A 40 -8.95 8.79 -24.08
CA LEU A 40 -9.11 8.13 -22.79
C LEU A 40 -8.87 6.61 -22.88
N ARG A 41 -9.25 5.97 -24.00
CA ARG A 41 -8.97 4.54 -24.25
C ARG A 41 -7.48 4.16 -24.19
N ASN A 42 -6.58 5.12 -24.36
CA ASN A 42 -5.14 4.89 -24.32
C ASN A 42 -4.57 4.97 -22.88
N VAL A 43 -5.42 5.11 -21.87
CA VAL A 43 -5.03 5.05 -20.46
C VAL A 43 -5.53 3.73 -19.86
N LEU A 44 -4.59 2.91 -19.38
CA LEU A 44 -4.91 1.70 -18.63
C LEU A 44 -5.08 2.06 -17.15
N PHE A 45 -6.20 1.68 -16.55
CA PHE A 45 -6.46 1.90 -15.13
C PHE A 45 -6.32 0.59 -14.36
N ILE A 46 -5.49 0.59 -13.31
CA ILE A 46 -5.30 -0.54 -12.41
C ILE A 46 -5.63 -0.08 -10.98
N VAL A 47 -6.62 -0.72 -10.38
CA VAL A 47 -7.05 -0.46 -9.01
C VAL A 47 -6.50 -1.56 -8.10
N LEU A 48 -5.60 -1.17 -7.21
CA LEU A 48 -5.06 -2.01 -6.15
C LEU A 48 -6.18 -2.29 -5.15
N SER A 49 -6.68 -3.51 -5.21
CA SER A 49 -7.86 -3.99 -4.51
C SER A 49 -7.69 -5.40 -3.94
N GLN A 50 -8.53 -5.76 -2.96
CA GLN A 50 -8.35 -6.96 -2.13
C GLN A 50 -9.59 -7.88 -2.11
N HIS A 51 -9.44 -9.09 -1.58
CA HIS A 51 -10.44 -10.16 -1.71
C HIS A 51 -11.60 -10.11 -0.69
N ASP A 52 -11.43 -9.44 0.45
CA ASP A 52 -12.51 -9.39 1.45
C ASP A 52 -13.70 -8.57 0.97
N ASP A 53 -14.90 -8.96 1.40
CA ASP A 53 -16.17 -8.32 1.01
C ASP A 53 -16.17 -6.79 1.17
N PHE A 54 -15.48 -6.26 2.17
CA PHE A 54 -15.31 -4.82 2.37
C PHE A 54 -14.57 -4.17 1.19
N HIS A 55 -13.42 -4.71 0.83
CA HIS A 55 -12.59 -4.20 -0.26
C HIS A 55 -13.25 -4.41 -1.63
N VAL A 56 -13.96 -5.53 -1.82
CA VAL A 56 -14.77 -5.75 -3.02
C VAL A 56 -15.85 -4.67 -3.18
N LYS A 57 -16.52 -4.27 -2.09
CA LYS A 57 -17.52 -3.18 -2.12
C LYS A 57 -16.89 -1.82 -2.42
N GLU A 58 -15.69 -1.54 -1.90
CA GLU A 58 -14.95 -0.32 -2.25
C GLU A 58 -14.56 -0.31 -3.74
N ALA A 59 -14.06 -1.43 -4.26
CA ALA A 59 -13.75 -1.62 -5.66
C ALA A 59 -14.99 -1.48 -6.58
N ASP A 60 -16.13 -2.03 -6.17
CA ASP A 60 -17.41 -1.83 -6.88
C ASP A 60 -17.86 -0.36 -6.84
N SER A 61 -17.69 0.31 -5.71
CA SER A 61 -17.98 1.74 -5.58
C SER A 61 -17.08 2.60 -6.47
N PHE A 62 -15.79 2.26 -6.57
CA PHE A 62 -14.87 2.84 -7.54
C PHE A 62 -15.40 2.63 -8.97
N LYS A 63 -15.73 1.39 -9.33
CA LYS A 63 -16.20 1.02 -10.67
C LYS A 63 -17.47 1.77 -11.06
N ILE A 64 -18.42 1.93 -10.13
CA ILE A 64 -19.65 2.70 -10.36
C ILE A 64 -19.30 4.15 -10.67
N ALA A 65 -18.56 4.83 -9.78
CA ALA A 65 -18.19 6.23 -9.97
C ALA A 65 -17.35 6.47 -11.24
N PHE A 66 -16.50 5.50 -11.61
CA PHE A 66 -15.73 5.50 -12.85
C PHE A 66 -16.64 5.42 -14.08
N ASN A 67 -17.56 4.45 -14.12
CA ASN A 67 -18.45 4.24 -15.26
C ASN A 67 -19.51 5.33 -15.42
N GLU A 68 -19.88 6.02 -14.34
CA GLU A 68 -20.78 7.17 -14.43
C GLU A 68 -20.25 8.28 -15.32
N GLN A 69 -18.93 8.50 -15.31
CA GLN A 69 -18.26 9.48 -16.16
C GLN A 69 -18.19 9.04 -17.64
N LEU A 70 -18.44 7.77 -17.94
CA LEU A 70 -18.33 7.18 -19.28
C LEU A 70 -19.67 6.96 -19.97
N LYS A 71 -20.80 7.34 -19.36
CA LYS A 71 -22.16 7.09 -19.89
C LYS A 71 -22.38 7.66 -21.29
N SER A 72 -21.72 8.78 -21.62
CA SER A 72 -21.78 9.43 -22.94
C SER A 72 -20.61 9.06 -23.86
N THR A 73 -19.67 8.23 -23.40
CA THR A 73 -18.50 7.81 -24.16
C THR A 73 -18.80 6.51 -24.92
N GLU A 74 -18.57 6.52 -26.23
CA GLU A 74 -18.69 5.31 -27.06
C GLU A 74 -17.84 4.17 -26.52
N LYS A 75 -18.37 2.94 -26.56
CA LYS A 75 -17.70 1.76 -25.98
C LYS A 75 -16.28 1.54 -26.54
N ALA A 76 -16.04 1.85 -27.81
CA ALA A 76 -14.73 1.74 -28.45
C ALA A 76 -13.70 2.80 -27.98
N GLN A 77 -14.16 3.82 -27.26
CA GLN A 77 -13.36 4.92 -26.70
C GLN A 77 -13.23 4.82 -25.17
N GLN A 78 -13.81 3.79 -24.55
CA GLN A 78 -13.71 3.58 -23.11
C GLN A 78 -12.37 2.95 -22.74
N PRO A 79 -11.76 3.37 -21.63
CA PRO A 79 -10.51 2.80 -21.13
C PRO A 79 -10.72 1.41 -20.53
N LYS A 80 -9.64 0.61 -20.51
CA LYS A 80 -9.61 -0.65 -19.76
C LYS A 80 -9.41 -0.37 -18.28
N LEU A 81 -10.29 -0.92 -17.45
CA LEU A 81 -10.27 -0.82 -15.99
C LEU A 81 -10.11 -2.20 -15.37
N LEU A 82 -9.01 -2.40 -14.63
CA LEU A 82 -8.64 -3.66 -14.01
C LEU A 82 -8.49 -3.54 -12.49
N PHE A 83 -8.74 -4.63 -11.79
CA PHE A 83 -8.69 -4.74 -10.34
C PHE A 83 -7.81 -5.91 -9.93
N THR A 84 -6.84 -5.69 -9.04
CA THR A 84 -5.87 -6.74 -8.66
C THR A 84 -6.50 -8.01 -8.07
N HIS A 85 -7.56 -7.89 -7.27
CA HIS A 85 -8.24 -9.04 -6.68
C HIS A 85 -9.01 -9.92 -7.69
N ARG A 86 -9.30 -9.41 -8.89
CA ARG A 86 -10.14 -10.09 -9.89
C ARG A 86 -9.38 -10.41 -11.17
N ASP A 87 -8.67 -9.43 -11.71
CA ASP A 87 -8.08 -9.49 -13.04
C ASP A 87 -6.61 -9.95 -13.02
N PHE A 88 -6.02 -10.07 -11.82
CA PHE A 88 -4.63 -10.48 -11.60
C PHE A 88 -4.49 -11.59 -10.56
N VAL A 89 -5.48 -12.49 -10.45
CA VAL A 89 -5.52 -13.58 -9.44
C VAL A 89 -4.31 -14.53 -9.49
N ASP A 90 -3.74 -14.70 -10.68
CA ASP A 90 -2.56 -15.55 -10.90
C ASP A 90 -1.24 -14.81 -10.65
N VAL A 91 -1.28 -13.48 -10.50
CA VAL A 91 -0.09 -12.66 -10.28
C VAL A 91 0.17 -12.51 -8.78
N LYS A 92 1.06 -13.35 -8.26
CA LYS A 92 1.48 -13.26 -6.87
C LYS A 92 2.20 -11.93 -6.62
N GLY A 93 1.79 -11.25 -5.55
CA GLY A 93 2.34 -9.94 -5.22
C GLY A 93 1.83 -8.79 -6.11
N ALA A 94 0.73 -8.95 -6.84
CA ALA A 94 0.11 -7.89 -7.65
C ALA A 94 0.02 -6.54 -6.91
N TRP A 95 -0.23 -6.57 -5.60
CA TRP A 95 -0.29 -5.40 -4.73
C TRP A 95 1.01 -4.57 -4.66
N ALA A 96 2.16 -5.18 -4.96
CA ALA A 96 3.47 -4.54 -4.94
C ALA A 96 3.82 -3.83 -6.26
N VAL A 97 2.92 -3.83 -7.25
CA VAL A 97 3.03 -3.20 -8.58
C VAL A 97 4.14 -3.79 -9.48
N LEU A 98 5.36 -4.01 -9.00
CA LEU A 98 6.46 -4.59 -9.77
C LEU A 98 6.08 -5.94 -10.43
N PRO A 99 5.37 -6.88 -9.75
CA PRO A 99 4.91 -8.11 -10.41
C PRO A 99 3.92 -7.90 -11.56
N LEU A 100 3.27 -6.73 -11.65
CA LEU A 100 2.32 -6.42 -12.72
C LEU A 100 3.01 -6.01 -14.02
N ILE A 101 4.26 -5.54 -13.98
CA ILE A 101 4.94 -4.91 -15.13
C ILE A 101 4.90 -5.79 -16.39
N GLN A 102 5.23 -7.08 -16.27
CA GLN A 102 5.17 -8.02 -17.39
C GLN A 102 3.76 -8.13 -17.99
N HIS A 103 2.73 -8.21 -17.14
CA HIS A 103 1.34 -8.32 -17.59
C HIS A 103 0.85 -7.03 -18.25
N VAL A 104 1.29 -5.88 -17.75
CA VAL A 104 0.98 -4.58 -18.33
C VAL A 104 1.57 -4.45 -19.73
N VAL A 105 2.80 -4.93 -19.95
CA VAL A 105 3.42 -4.99 -21.29
C VAL A 105 2.61 -5.88 -22.25
N HIS A 106 2.19 -7.07 -21.80
CA HIS A 106 1.34 -7.92 -22.66
C HIS A 106 0.01 -7.22 -23.02
N ILE A 107 -0.57 -6.46 -22.09
CA ILE A 107 -1.77 -5.68 -22.37
C ILE A 107 -1.50 -4.55 -23.38
N SER A 108 -0.32 -3.89 -23.32
CA SER A 108 0.04 -2.83 -24.27
C SER A 108 0.38 -3.34 -25.67
N GLU A 109 0.69 -4.63 -25.81
CA GLU A 109 0.85 -5.30 -27.12
C GLU A 109 -0.49 -5.59 -27.80
N GLU A 110 -1.56 -5.82 -27.03
CA GLU A 110 -2.90 -6.12 -27.54
C GLU A 110 -3.70 -4.87 -27.93
N GLN A 111 -3.40 -3.72 -27.31
CA GLN A 111 -4.12 -2.46 -27.54
C GLN A 111 -3.20 -1.24 -27.28
N PRO A 112 -3.43 -0.10 -27.95
CA PRO A 112 -2.58 1.08 -27.80
C PRO A 112 -2.71 1.66 -26.39
N ILE A 113 -1.67 1.52 -25.57
CA ILE A 113 -1.55 2.15 -24.24
C ILE A 113 -0.49 3.24 -24.29
N SER A 114 -0.84 4.45 -23.84
CA SER A 114 0.07 5.58 -23.66
C SER A 114 0.48 5.75 -22.18
N TRP A 115 -0.45 5.46 -21.27
CA TRP A 115 -0.30 5.71 -19.84
C TRP A 115 -0.92 4.58 -19.02
N VAL A 116 -0.28 4.26 -17.89
CA VAL A 116 -0.81 3.33 -16.89
C VAL A 116 -1.03 4.12 -15.61
N PHE A 117 -2.30 4.29 -15.22
CA PHE A 117 -2.71 4.92 -13.97
C PHE A 117 -2.99 3.82 -12.93
N ILE A 118 -2.36 3.94 -11.76
CA ILE A 118 -2.49 2.98 -10.66
C ILE A 118 -2.92 3.72 -9.40
N CYS A 119 -3.95 3.23 -8.70
CA CYS A 119 -4.42 3.79 -7.43
C CYS A 119 -5.02 2.71 -6.51
N GLU A 120 -5.36 3.07 -5.28
CA GLU A 120 -6.14 2.22 -4.37
C GLU A 120 -7.65 2.34 -4.65
N GLU A 121 -8.42 1.37 -4.15
CA GLU A 121 -9.87 1.25 -4.36
C GLU A 121 -10.73 2.36 -3.71
N ASP A 122 -10.21 3.04 -2.68
CA ASP A 122 -10.89 4.17 -2.02
C ASP A 122 -10.55 5.53 -2.65
N THR A 123 -9.76 5.55 -3.73
CA THR A 123 -9.50 6.74 -4.54
C THR A 123 -10.69 7.04 -5.45
N ARG A 124 -10.92 8.31 -5.77
CA ARG A 124 -11.82 8.76 -6.83
C ARG A 124 -11.01 9.55 -7.85
N VAL A 125 -11.38 9.43 -9.12
CA VAL A 125 -10.62 9.99 -10.24
C VAL A 125 -11.56 10.76 -11.16
N ASN A 126 -11.18 12.00 -11.48
CA ASN A 126 -11.79 12.81 -12.53
C ASN A 126 -11.12 12.46 -13.87
N LEU A 127 -11.82 11.71 -14.73
CA LEU A 127 -11.24 11.18 -15.97
C LEU A 127 -10.85 12.28 -16.96
N THR A 128 -11.68 13.32 -17.08
CA THR A 128 -11.39 14.48 -17.94
C THR A 128 -10.18 15.24 -17.41
N GLY A 129 -10.15 15.50 -16.10
CA GLY A 129 -9.01 16.17 -15.45
C GLY A 129 -7.71 15.38 -15.62
N LEU A 130 -7.76 14.05 -15.50
CA LEU A 130 -6.62 13.17 -15.71
C LEU A 130 -6.10 13.24 -17.14
N VAL A 131 -6.99 13.17 -18.16
CA VAL A 131 -6.57 13.29 -19.56
C VAL A 131 -5.94 14.66 -19.83
N SER A 132 -6.57 15.75 -19.37
CA SER A 132 -6.00 17.11 -19.53
C SER A 132 -4.66 17.28 -18.83
N LEU A 133 -4.45 16.61 -17.70
CA LEU A 133 -3.16 16.58 -17.00
C LEU A 133 -2.10 15.83 -17.82
N LEU A 134 -2.42 14.62 -18.29
CA LEU A 134 -1.48 13.75 -18.99
C LEU A 134 -1.09 14.26 -20.38
N GLN A 135 -1.96 15.03 -21.04
CA GLN A 135 -1.65 15.70 -22.31
C GLN A 135 -0.48 16.69 -22.23
N LYS A 136 -0.06 17.09 -21.02
CA LYS A 136 1.09 17.96 -20.79
C LYS A 136 2.44 17.23 -20.94
N PHE A 137 2.43 15.90 -21.00
CA PHE A 137 3.62 15.05 -21.04
C PHE A 137 3.67 14.20 -22.31
N ASP A 138 4.88 13.80 -22.72
CA ASP A 138 5.08 12.96 -23.91
C ASP A 138 5.17 11.48 -23.49
N PRO A 139 4.18 10.63 -23.82
CA PRO A 139 4.18 9.22 -23.39
C PRO A 139 5.33 8.38 -23.99
N SER A 140 6.03 8.89 -25.01
CA SER A 140 7.23 8.24 -25.56
C SER A 140 8.48 8.45 -24.71
N GLN A 141 8.42 9.34 -23.72
CA GLN A 141 9.49 9.58 -22.74
C GLN A 141 9.20 8.86 -21.43
N ASN A 142 10.24 8.55 -20.67
CA ASN A 142 10.10 7.92 -19.37
C ASN A 142 9.52 8.92 -18.36
N HIS A 143 8.28 8.68 -17.93
CA HIS A 143 7.59 9.51 -16.95
C HIS A 143 7.09 8.66 -15.81
N PHE A 144 7.45 9.08 -14.59
CA PHE A 144 6.96 8.56 -13.33
C PHE A 144 6.34 9.71 -12.55
N LEU A 145 5.01 9.76 -12.52
CA LEU A 145 4.24 10.89 -11.99
C LEU A 145 3.47 10.45 -10.74
N GLY A 146 3.39 11.30 -9.72
CA GLY A 146 2.66 10.99 -8.50
C GLY A 146 2.67 12.12 -7.48
N ARG A 147 1.88 11.99 -6.41
CA ARG A 147 2.07 12.82 -5.21
C ARG A 147 3.30 12.31 -4.45
N GLU A 148 4.23 13.20 -4.10
CA GLU A 148 5.45 12.78 -3.41
C GLU A 148 5.22 12.58 -1.91
N LEU A 149 5.85 11.55 -1.39
CA LEU A 149 6.12 11.32 0.01
C LEU A 149 7.63 11.35 0.21
N ARG A 150 8.06 11.82 1.38
CA ARG A 150 9.46 11.91 1.78
C ARG A 150 9.61 11.53 3.23
N ASP A 151 10.69 10.83 3.53
CA ASP A 151 11.07 10.55 4.91
C ASP A 151 11.71 11.79 5.53
N GLN A 152 11.58 11.91 6.85
CA GLN A 152 12.26 12.95 7.64
C GLN A 152 13.47 12.38 8.38
N GLU A 153 13.51 11.07 8.59
CA GLU A 153 14.58 10.35 9.29
C GLU A 153 14.96 9.09 8.51
N THR A 154 16.08 8.48 8.89
CA THR A 154 16.47 7.18 8.35
C THR A 154 15.57 6.10 8.95
N THR A 155 14.88 5.36 8.10
CA THR A 155 13.84 4.44 8.55
C THR A 155 14.24 2.99 8.30
N ILE A 156 13.85 2.11 9.21
CA ILE A 156 14.08 0.67 9.06
C ILE A 156 13.27 0.08 7.90
N ILE A 157 12.08 0.62 7.65
CA ILE A 157 11.19 0.13 6.59
C ILE A 157 11.74 0.43 5.19
N HIS A 158 12.65 1.41 5.07
CA HIS A 158 13.38 1.72 3.84
C HIS A 158 14.86 1.31 3.92
N HIS A 159 15.19 0.35 4.80
CA HIS A 159 16.55 -0.20 4.95
C HIS A 159 17.63 0.86 5.19
N PHE A 160 17.28 1.94 5.89
CA PHE A 160 18.15 3.09 6.15
C PHE A 160 18.76 3.71 4.88
N ALA A 161 18.01 3.67 3.77
CA ALA A 161 18.38 4.36 2.55
C ALA A 161 18.60 5.85 2.81
N PHE A 162 19.57 6.44 2.11
CA PHE A 162 19.90 7.87 2.17
C PHE A 162 20.25 8.38 3.58
N PRO A 163 21.21 7.75 4.30
CA PRO A 163 21.44 8.02 5.72
C PRO A 163 21.79 9.48 6.05
N ASP A 164 22.50 10.16 5.14
CA ASP A 164 22.96 11.54 5.35
C ASP A 164 21.88 12.59 5.03
N ASN A 165 20.86 12.23 4.22
CA ASN A 165 19.77 13.12 3.85
C ASN A 165 18.53 12.30 3.44
N PRO A 166 17.72 11.83 4.41
CA PRO A 166 16.56 10.99 4.13
C PRO A 166 15.54 11.65 3.21
N SER A 167 15.35 12.97 3.36
CA SER A 167 14.38 13.73 2.57
C SER A 167 14.80 13.94 1.11
N GLN A 168 16.00 13.54 0.70
CA GLN A 168 16.44 13.69 -0.70
C GLN A 168 15.62 12.86 -1.68
N PHE A 169 15.07 11.74 -1.22
CA PHE A 169 14.39 10.78 -2.06
C PHE A 169 12.87 10.92 -1.93
N ALA A 170 12.19 10.90 -3.08
CA ALA A 170 10.74 10.99 -3.16
C ALA A 170 10.16 9.69 -3.72
N TYR A 171 9.11 9.21 -3.08
CA TYR A 171 8.37 8.01 -3.50
C TYR A 171 6.86 8.33 -3.56
N PRO A 172 6.07 7.63 -4.39
CA PRO A 172 4.69 8.02 -4.65
C PRO A 172 3.75 7.65 -3.51
N ASP A 173 2.72 8.45 -3.28
CA ASP A 173 1.54 8.07 -2.50
C ASP A 173 0.60 7.21 -3.37
N PHE A 174 0.62 5.88 -3.20
CA PHE A 174 -0.23 4.96 -3.98
C PHE A 174 -1.72 5.27 -3.86
N ARG A 175 -2.15 5.81 -2.73
CA ARG A 175 -3.54 6.18 -2.49
C ARG A 175 -3.94 7.48 -3.19
N ALA A 176 -3.01 8.40 -3.39
CA ALA A 176 -3.20 9.55 -4.29
C ALA A 176 -3.19 9.14 -5.77
N GLY A 177 -2.59 7.98 -6.07
CA GLY A 177 -2.42 7.47 -7.41
C GLY A 177 -1.06 7.84 -8.01
N LEU A 178 -0.63 7.04 -8.96
CA LEU A 178 0.59 7.25 -9.72
C LEU A 178 0.35 6.94 -11.21
N VAL A 179 1.21 7.50 -12.06
CA VAL A 179 1.18 7.27 -13.50
C VAL A 179 2.56 6.88 -14.00
N LEU A 180 2.60 5.85 -14.84
CA LEU A 180 3.77 5.41 -15.58
C LEU A 180 3.49 5.60 -17.08
N SER A 181 4.43 6.19 -17.82
CA SER A 181 4.33 6.22 -19.28
C SER A 181 4.56 4.84 -19.87
N ASN A 182 4.04 4.62 -21.08
CA ASN A 182 4.28 3.37 -21.81
C ASN A 182 5.78 3.12 -22.01
N ALA A 183 6.55 4.16 -22.38
CA ALA A 183 8.01 4.06 -22.52
C ALA A 183 8.68 3.55 -21.23
N LEU A 184 8.29 4.10 -20.07
CA LEU A 184 8.84 3.66 -18.80
C LEU A 184 8.46 2.21 -18.49
N ILE A 185 7.21 1.79 -18.71
CA ILE A 185 6.78 0.41 -18.47
C ILE A 185 7.61 -0.61 -19.26
N HIS A 186 7.88 -0.34 -20.53
CA HIS A 186 8.71 -1.24 -21.35
C HIS A 186 10.18 -1.25 -20.90
N ASP A 187 10.76 -0.09 -20.54
CA ASP A 187 12.11 0.00 -19.96
C ASP A 187 12.23 -0.82 -18.67
N LEU A 188 11.21 -0.71 -17.78
CA LEU A 188 11.15 -1.49 -16.55
C LEU A 188 11.06 -3.00 -16.82
N HIS A 189 10.30 -3.42 -17.83
CA HIS A 189 10.17 -4.82 -18.20
C HIS A 189 11.49 -5.41 -18.69
N GLU A 190 12.17 -4.74 -19.63
CA GLU A 190 13.48 -5.16 -20.14
C GLU A 190 14.52 -5.26 -19.02
N ARG A 191 14.51 -4.29 -18.09
CA ARG A 191 15.40 -4.32 -16.92
C ARG A 191 15.04 -5.46 -15.97
N PHE A 192 13.76 -5.75 -15.76
CA PHE A 192 13.32 -6.82 -14.88
C PHE A 192 13.75 -8.21 -15.38
N GLU A 193 13.74 -8.43 -16.70
CA GLU A 193 14.21 -9.67 -17.34
C GLU A 193 15.73 -9.84 -17.24
N SER A 194 16.49 -8.75 -17.31
CA SER A 194 17.96 -8.80 -17.21
C SER A 194 18.49 -8.85 -15.77
N THR A 195 17.68 -8.45 -14.78
CA THR A 195 18.08 -8.37 -13.38
C THR A 195 18.10 -9.75 -12.71
N LYS A 196 19.29 -10.21 -12.32
CA LYS A 196 19.48 -11.48 -11.59
C LYS A 196 19.25 -11.39 -10.09
N GLN A 197 19.40 -10.20 -9.49
CA GLN A 197 19.21 -9.99 -8.06
C GLN A 197 17.81 -9.41 -7.80
N ARG A 198 16.96 -10.23 -7.19
CA ARG A 198 15.62 -9.83 -6.76
C ARG A 198 15.59 -9.83 -5.24
N THR A 199 15.14 -8.73 -4.63
CA THR A 199 14.96 -8.64 -3.19
C THR A 199 14.02 -9.74 -2.72
N ASP A 200 14.33 -10.30 -1.56
CA ASP A 200 13.53 -11.36 -0.98
C ASP A 200 12.33 -10.83 -0.20
N PHE A 201 12.33 -9.55 0.17
CA PHE A 201 11.25 -8.94 0.96
C PHE A 201 10.59 -7.81 0.16
N SER A 202 9.29 -7.67 0.38
CA SER A 202 8.49 -6.51 -0.01
C SER A 202 7.85 -5.92 1.25
N ILE A 203 8.38 -4.78 1.69
CA ILE A 203 8.05 -4.09 2.94
C ILE A 203 7.20 -2.86 2.63
N ASP A 204 7.76 -1.90 1.88
CA ASP A 204 7.04 -0.71 1.42
C ASP A 204 7.05 -0.63 -0.12
N PRO A 205 6.02 -1.16 -0.81
CA PRO A 205 6.04 -1.34 -2.25
C PRO A 205 6.13 -0.02 -3.02
N LYS A 206 5.69 1.09 -2.43
CA LYS A 206 5.79 2.42 -3.04
C LYS A 206 7.23 2.94 -3.06
N HIS A 207 7.95 2.77 -1.95
CA HIS A 207 9.37 3.11 -1.87
C HIS A 207 10.21 2.16 -2.74
N GLU A 208 9.93 0.86 -2.69
CA GLU A 208 10.61 -0.17 -3.49
C GLU A 208 10.44 0.06 -5.00
N LEU A 209 9.21 0.37 -5.45
CA LEU A 209 8.95 0.73 -6.84
C LEU A 209 9.77 1.95 -7.25
N ALA A 210 9.78 3.01 -6.42
CA ALA A 210 10.53 4.22 -6.70
C ALA A 210 12.04 3.96 -6.76
N MET A 211 12.58 3.17 -5.84
CA MET A 211 14.00 2.77 -5.82
C MET A 211 14.37 1.97 -7.06
N PHE A 212 13.51 1.03 -7.45
CA PHE A 212 13.70 0.27 -8.68
C PHE A 212 13.74 1.23 -9.87
N ILE A 213 12.73 2.09 -10.06
CA ILE A 213 12.68 3.04 -11.18
C ILE A 213 13.91 3.97 -11.21
N TRP A 214 14.31 4.51 -10.05
CA TRP A 214 15.44 5.44 -9.91
C TRP A 214 16.79 4.80 -10.26
N ASN A 215 16.99 3.51 -9.95
CA ASN A 215 18.15 2.71 -10.36
C ASN A 215 19.50 3.41 -10.17
N GLU A 216 19.85 3.71 -8.92
CA GLU A 216 21.15 4.33 -8.56
C GLU A 216 21.44 5.62 -9.35
N ASP A 217 20.41 6.44 -9.56
CA ASP A 217 20.47 7.73 -10.26
C ASP A 217 20.57 7.69 -11.79
N SER A 218 20.57 6.49 -12.38
CA SER A 218 20.54 6.33 -13.84
C SER A 218 19.13 6.38 -14.44
N GLY A 219 18.09 6.20 -13.61
CA GLY A 219 16.70 6.11 -14.03
C GLY A 219 15.85 7.34 -13.73
N GLN A 220 14.54 7.19 -13.87
CA GLN A 220 13.59 8.30 -13.72
C GLN A 220 13.30 8.60 -12.24
N ARG A 221 13.36 9.88 -11.85
CA ARG A 221 12.88 10.34 -10.54
C ARG A 221 11.39 10.60 -10.57
N LEU A 222 10.72 10.39 -9.43
CA LEU A 222 9.31 10.77 -9.27
C LEU A 222 9.14 12.27 -9.56
N THR A 223 8.22 12.59 -10.45
CA THR A 223 7.78 13.97 -10.70
C THR A 223 6.54 14.24 -9.86
N HIS A 224 6.65 15.20 -8.93
CA HIS A 224 5.52 15.60 -8.12
C HIS A 224 4.41 16.22 -8.98
N VAL A 225 3.20 15.65 -8.87
CA VAL A 225 1.98 16.18 -9.45
C VAL A 225 1.06 16.62 -8.31
N LYS A 226 0.82 17.92 -8.20
CA LYS A 226 -0.03 18.46 -7.13
C LYS A 226 -1.46 17.98 -7.26
N GLU A 227 -1.98 17.87 -8.48
CA GLU A 227 -3.36 17.47 -8.79
C GLU A 227 -3.75 16.07 -8.27
N PHE A 228 -2.77 15.25 -7.88
CA PHE A 228 -3.04 14.03 -7.12
C PHE A 228 -3.08 14.37 -5.64
N CYS A 229 -4.28 14.39 -5.06
CA CYS A 229 -4.50 14.94 -3.72
C CYS A 229 -4.47 13.86 -2.65
N SER A 230 -4.29 14.28 -1.39
CA SER A 230 -4.66 13.47 -0.23
C SER A 230 -6.06 13.80 0.26
N SER A 231 -6.48 13.08 1.30
CA SER A 231 -7.72 13.36 2.00
C SER A 231 -7.79 14.78 2.57
N LEU A 232 -6.65 15.44 2.79
CA LEU A 232 -6.62 16.83 3.27
C LEU A 232 -6.96 17.83 2.17
N GLU A 233 -6.49 17.61 0.94
CA GLU A 233 -6.75 18.50 -0.20
C GLU A 233 -7.97 18.03 -1.03
N SER A 234 -8.58 16.88 -0.73
CA SER A 234 -9.68 16.29 -1.52
C SER A 234 -10.96 17.15 -1.64
N VAL A 235 -11.04 18.27 -0.92
CA VAL A 235 -12.10 19.28 -1.04
C VAL A 235 -11.85 20.30 -2.14
N GLU A 236 -10.62 20.35 -2.66
CA GLU A 236 -10.19 21.34 -3.63
C GLU A 236 -10.63 20.97 -5.06
N SER A 237 -11.11 21.97 -5.80
CA SER A 237 -11.67 21.75 -7.14
C SER A 237 -10.62 21.39 -8.21
N TRP A 238 -9.34 21.63 -7.93
CA TRP A 238 -8.23 21.35 -8.84
C TRP A 238 -7.71 19.90 -8.72
N CYS A 239 -8.22 19.13 -7.76
CA CYS A 239 -7.86 17.72 -7.61
C CYS A 239 -8.35 16.88 -8.78
N VAL A 240 -7.45 16.09 -9.36
CA VAL A 240 -7.73 15.03 -10.32
C VAL A 240 -8.05 13.72 -9.60
N THR A 241 -7.34 13.45 -8.51
CA THR A 241 -7.64 12.32 -7.63
C THR A 241 -8.02 12.83 -6.24
N THR A 242 -9.00 12.17 -5.61
CA THR A 242 -9.46 12.49 -4.27
C THR A 242 -9.68 11.21 -3.46
N GLN A 243 -9.72 11.33 -2.13
CA GLN A 243 -10.02 10.24 -1.21
C GLN A 243 -11.27 10.58 -0.41
N ILE A 244 -12.11 9.57 -0.21
CA ILE A 244 -13.43 9.74 0.41
C ILE A 244 -13.31 10.06 1.90
N SER A 245 -12.44 9.35 2.62
CA SER A 245 -12.30 9.48 4.08
C SER A 245 -10.90 9.08 4.54
N ARG A 246 -10.44 9.58 5.69
CA ARG A 246 -9.19 9.14 6.33
C ARG A 246 -9.29 7.78 7.03
N PHE A 247 -10.51 7.31 7.27
CA PHE A 247 -10.81 6.05 7.94
C PHE A 247 -12.15 5.49 7.43
N PRO A 248 -12.31 4.17 7.28
CA PRO A 248 -13.54 3.60 6.74
C PRO A 248 -14.74 3.84 7.66
N GLU A 249 -15.92 4.01 7.04
CA GLU A 249 -17.17 4.29 7.75
C GLU A 249 -18.16 3.12 7.62
N CYS A 250 -17.94 2.06 8.40
CA CYS A 250 -18.67 0.80 8.25
C CYS A 250 -19.82 0.58 9.25
N GLY A 251 -20.06 1.54 10.14
CA GLY A 251 -21.14 1.48 11.12
C GLY A 251 -20.66 1.73 12.55
N GLN A 252 -21.34 1.09 13.50
CA GLN A 252 -20.98 1.12 14.91
C GLN A 252 -19.79 0.20 15.19
N PRO A 253 -18.93 0.54 16.16
CA PRO A 253 -17.81 -0.32 16.52
C PRO A 253 -18.34 -1.64 17.08
N ILE A 254 -17.60 -2.74 16.87
CA ILE A 254 -17.94 -4.03 17.49
C ILE A 254 -17.92 -3.93 19.03
N GLU A 255 -18.58 -4.85 19.72
CA GLU A 255 -18.58 -4.85 21.19
C GLU A 255 -17.19 -5.15 21.76
N LYS A 256 -16.86 -4.60 22.93
CA LYS A 256 -15.56 -4.88 23.58
C LYS A 256 -15.41 -6.37 23.92
N ASP A 257 -16.51 -7.02 24.25
CA ASP A 257 -16.57 -8.45 24.59
C ASP A 257 -16.49 -9.37 23.34
N ASP A 258 -16.45 -8.84 22.12
CA ASP A 258 -16.30 -9.63 20.88
C ASP A 258 -14.84 -9.89 20.49
N ILE A 259 -13.89 -9.21 21.13
CA ILE A 259 -12.46 -9.26 20.81
C ILE A 259 -11.66 -9.87 21.97
N VAL A 260 -10.92 -10.94 21.69
CA VAL A 260 -9.91 -11.47 22.59
C VAL A 260 -8.57 -10.82 22.26
N VAL A 261 -7.97 -10.18 23.25
CA VAL A 261 -6.65 -9.57 23.15
C VAL A 261 -5.61 -10.50 23.76
N ALA A 262 -4.69 -10.98 22.94
CA ALA A 262 -3.59 -11.83 23.36
C ALA A 262 -2.26 -11.07 23.26
N VAL A 263 -1.63 -10.81 24.41
CA VAL A 263 -0.34 -10.11 24.48
C VAL A 263 0.78 -11.12 24.63
N LYS A 264 1.66 -11.23 23.63
CA LYS A 264 2.87 -12.04 23.71
C LYS A 264 3.93 -11.28 24.50
N THR A 265 4.46 -11.90 25.56
CA THR A 265 5.57 -11.37 26.35
C THR A 265 6.53 -12.50 26.78
N CYS A 266 7.54 -12.16 27.57
CA CYS A 266 8.42 -13.10 28.26
C CYS A 266 8.85 -12.54 29.62
N ALA A 267 9.39 -13.37 30.51
CA ALA A 267 9.76 -12.98 31.87
C ALA A 267 10.66 -11.73 31.93
N LYS A 268 11.55 -11.58 30.93
CA LYS A 268 12.45 -10.41 30.80
C LYS A 268 11.68 -9.08 30.72
N PHE A 269 10.46 -9.08 30.21
CA PHE A 269 9.71 -7.87 29.88
C PHE A 269 8.54 -7.58 30.82
N HIS A 270 8.34 -8.43 31.83
CA HIS A 270 7.32 -8.25 32.87
C HIS A 270 7.42 -6.90 33.58
N GLU A 271 8.64 -6.43 33.87
CA GLU A 271 8.85 -5.16 34.56
C GLU A 271 9.03 -3.95 33.64
N SER A 272 9.34 -4.16 32.35
CA SER A 272 9.75 -3.07 31.45
C SER A 272 8.75 -2.73 30.35
N ARG A 273 7.98 -3.71 29.84
CA ARG A 273 7.07 -3.50 28.70
C ARG A 273 5.62 -3.72 29.06
N VAL A 274 5.32 -4.81 29.78
CA VAL A 274 3.96 -5.14 30.20
C VAL A 274 3.29 -4.02 31.04
N PRO A 275 3.99 -3.30 31.94
CA PRO A 275 3.37 -2.21 32.69
C PRO A 275 2.89 -1.07 31.77
N ILE A 276 3.59 -0.82 30.66
CA ILE A 276 3.19 0.18 29.67
C ILE A 276 1.90 -0.27 28.97
N VAL A 277 1.81 -1.54 28.56
CA VAL A 277 0.58 -2.11 27.99
C VAL A 277 -0.60 -1.96 28.97
N LYS A 278 -0.41 -2.32 30.25
CA LYS A 278 -1.44 -2.21 31.29
C LYS A 278 -1.86 -0.76 31.56
N GLN A 279 -0.93 0.19 31.51
CA GLN A 279 -1.19 1.62 31.73
C GLN A 279 -1.91 2.30 30.55
N THR A 280 -1.67 1.80 29.33
CA THR A 280 -2.14 2.40 28.08
C THR A 280 -3.38 1.69 27.54
N TRP A 281 -3.24 0.91 26.48
CA TRP A 281 -4.34 0.33 25.71
C TRP A 281 -4.89 -0.96 26.32
N GLY A 282 -4.09 -1.67 27.12
CA GLY A 282 -4.51 -2.92 27.77
C GLY A 282 -5.69 -2.75 28.73
N LYS A 283 -5.85 -1.55 29.33
CA LYS A 283 -6.99 -1.25 30.22
C LYS A 283 -8.32 -1.13 29.49
N GLU A 284 -8.30 -0.91 28.18
CA GLU A 284 -9.52 -0.72 27.37
C GLU A 284 -10.09 -2.06 26.87
N ALA A 285 -9.30 -3.13 26.95
CA ALA A 285 -9.69 -4.48 26.56
C ALA A 285 -10.55 -5.14 27.65
N GLU A 286 -11.73 -5.62 27.27
CA GLU A 286 -12.60 -6.39 28.16
C GLU A 286 -12.04 -7.80 28.41
N ILE A 287 -11.50 -8.42 27.36
CA ILE A 287 -10.86 -9.74 27.42
C ILE A 287 -9.41 -9.61 26.99
N ILE A 288 -8.50 -9.70 27.95
CA ILE A 288 -7.06 -9.66 27.71
C ILE A 288 -6.35 -10.79 28.45
N GLU A 289 -5.47 -11.50 27.75
CA GLU A 289 -4.60 -12.54 28.31
C GLU A 289 -3.13 -12.24 27.95
N TYR A 290 -2.24 -12.30 28.95
CA TYR A 290 -0.81 -12.10 28.79
C TYR A 290 -0.09 -13.45 28.74
N PHE A 291 0.68 -13.72 27.69
CA PHE A 291 1.31 -15.03 27.46
C PHE A 291 2.82 -14.96 27.65
N SER A 292 3.32 -15.74 28.59
CA SER A 292 4.72 -15.78 29.02
C SER A 292 5.13 -17.21 29.33
N GLU A 293 6.41 -17.53 29.22
CA GLU A 293 6.98 -18.81 29.68
C GLU A 293 7.14 -18.90 31.21
N VAL A 294 6.72 -17.85 31.94
CA VAL A 294 6.70 -17.79 33.40
C VAL A 294 5.38 -17.15 33.83
N GLU A 295 4.69 -17.81 34.76
CA GLU A 295 3.52 -17.28 35.45
C GLU A 295 3.92 -16.18 36.46
N ASP A 296 3.25 -15.04 36.38
CA ASP A 296 3.39 -13.90 37.26
C ASP A 296 1.99 -13.42 37.65
N ALA A 297 1.63 -13.63 38.91
CA ALA A 297 0.31 -13.29 39.45
C ALA A 297 0.05 -11.77 39.51
N THR A 298 1.09 -10.92 39.42
CA THR A 298 0.93 -9.46 39.37
C THR A 298 0.51 -8.96 37.98
N ILE A 299 0.77 -9.76 36.94
CA ILE A 299 0.43 -9.51 35.53
C ILE A 299 -0.72 -10.40 35.03
N PRO A 300 -1.26 -11.26 35.90
CA PRO A 300 -1.68 -12.64 35.57
C PRO A 300 -1.22 -13.17 34.20
N THR A 301 0.07 -13.50 34.06
CA THR A 301 0.54 -14.21 32.85
C THR A 301 0.13 -15.67 32.83
N ILE A 302 -0.09 -16.20 31.62
CA ILE A 302 -0.45 -17.59 31.34
C ILE A 302 0.74 -18.27 30.66
N ASP A 303 1.24 -19.35 31.28
CA ASP A 303 2.19 -20.26 30.64
C ASP A 303 1.46 -21.36 29.87
N LEU A 304 1.77 -21.47 28.57
CA LEU A 304 1.23 -22.50 27.67
C LEU A 304 2.16 -23.72 27.57
N GLY A 305 3.18 -23.80 28.42
CA GLY A 305 4.22 -24.84 28.36
C GLY A 305 5.16 -24.68 27.16
N ILE A 306 5.25 -23.46 26.61
CA ILE A 306 6.10 -23.15 25.45
C ILE A 306 7.27 -22.27 25.92
N PRO A 307 8.53 -22.75 25.79
CA PRO A 307 9.68 -21.98 26.23
C PRO A 307 9.87 -20.72 25.39
N ASN A 308 10.51 -19.71 25.98
CA ASN A 308 10.93 -18.53 25.25
C ASN A 308 12.08 -18.86 24.29
N THR A 309 12.09 -18.19 23.15
CA THR A 309 13.00 -18.41 22.02
C THR A 309 13.63 -17.08 21.61
N LYS A 310 14.82 -17.10 20.99
CA LYS A 310 15.54 -15.87 20.60
C LYS A 310 15.27 -15.40 19.16
N ARG A 311 14.85 -16.29 18.27
CA ARG A 311 14.81 -16.04 16.80
C ARG A 311 13.40 -15.81 16.25
N GLY A 312 12.40 -16.46 16.82
CA GLY A 312 11.01 -16.37 16.38
C GLY A 312 10.11 -17.09 17.37
N HIS A 313 8.80 -16.83 17.31
CA HIS A 313 7.86 -17.21 18.37
C HIS A 313 6.69 -18.07 17.89
N CYS A 314 6.85 -18.81 16.78
CA CYS A 314 5.75 -19.56 16.17
C CYS A 314 5.06 -20.51 17.15
N GLY A 315 5.82 -21.23 17.98
CA GLY A 315 5.26 -22.15 18.97
C GLY A 315 4.29 -21.45 19.93
N LYS A 316 4.67 -20.26 20.43
CA LYS A 316 3.87 -19.45 21.35
C LYS A 316 2.63 -18.91 20.64
N THR A 317 2.78 -18.34 19.44
CA THR A 317 1.67 -17.80 18.64
C THR A 317 0.64 -18.88 18.28
N MET A 318 1.08 -20.07 17.85
CA MET A 318 0.16 -21.18 17.56
C MET A 318 -0.51 -21.76 18.81
N ALA A 319 0.17 -21.76 19.96
CA ALA A 319 -0.43 -22.16 21.22
C ALA A 319 -1.53 -21.19 21.67
N ILE A 320 -1.32 -19.88 21.50
CA ILE A 320 -2.32 -18.83 21.75
C ILE A 320 -3.55 -19.05 20.87
N ILE A 321 -3.37 -19.21 19.55
CA ILE A 321 -4.48 -19.43 18.61
C ILE A 321 -5.30 -20.68 19.01
N LYS A 322 -4.62 -21.77 19.37
CA LYS A 322 -5.28 -23.01 19.82
C LYS A 322 -6.02 -22.83 21.14
N ARG A 323 -5.47 -22.07 22.09
CA ARG A 323 -6.15 -21.75 23.35
C ARG A 323 -7.44 -21.01 23.07
N VAL A 324 -7.40 -19.91 22.34
CA VAL A 324 -8.58 -19.07 22.07
C VAL A 324 -9.64 -19.86 21.30
N SER A 325 -9.24 -20.70 20.33
CA SER A 325 -10.17 -21.54 19.56
C SER A 325 -10.87 -22.63 20.41
N LYS A 326 -10.20 -23.16 21.44
CA LYS A 326 -10.70 -24.29 22.24
C LYS A 326 -11.24 -23.94 23.62
N HIS A 327 -10.87 -22.78 24.17
CA HIS A 327 -11.27 -22.41 25.52
C HIS A 327 -12.78 -22.12 25.56
N PRO A 328 -13.57 -22.75 26.45
CA PRO A 328 -15.04 -22.65 26.43
C PRO A 328 -15.57 -21.21 26.52
N LEU A 329 -14.84 -20.32 27.22
CA LEU A 329 -15.22 -18.91 27.37
C LEU A 329 -14.77 -18.03 26.19
N LEU A 330 -13.83 -18.48 25.35
CA LEU A 330 -13.22 -17.67 24.29
C LEU A 330 -13.64 -18.11 22.88
N THR A 331 -14.08 -19.36 22.71
CA THR A 331 -14.40 -19.93 21.38
C THR A 331 -15.51 -19.16 20.65
N GLY A 332 -16.47 -18.61 21.38
CA GLY A 332 -17.59 -17.81 20.84
C GLY A 332 -17.21 -16.39 20.41
N LYS A 333 -16.00 -15.93 20.71
CA LYS A 333 -15.55 -14.56 20.45
C LYS A 333 -15.24 -14.37 18.97
N LEU A 334 -15.67 -13.23 18.42
CA LEU A 334 -15.68 -12.97 16.97
C LEU A 334 -14.30 -12.63 16.41
N TRP A 335 -13.42 -12.08 17.24
CA TRP A 335 -12.10 -11.61 16.82
C TRP A 335 -11.02 -12.01 17.82
N LEU A 336 -9.83 -12.30 17.30
CA LEU A 336 -8.59 -12.47 18.04
C LEU A 336 -7.59 -11.44 17.56
N LEU A 337 -7.13 -10.57 18.46
CA LEU A 337 -5.96 -9.72 18.26
C LEU A 337 -4.77 -10.36 18.97
N ILE A 338 -3.67 -10.58 18.26
CA ILE A 338 -2.38 -10.97 18.82
C ILE A 338 -1.44 -9.78 18.66
N ALA A 339 -0.87 -9.31 19.77
CA ALA A 339 0.05 -8.18 19.81
C ALA A 339 1.33 -8.54 20.59
N ASP A 340 2.43 -7.90 20.25
CA ASP A 340 3.66 -7.98 21.03
C ASP A 340 3.60 -6.99 22.21
N ASP A 341 4.41 -7.23 23.24
CA ASP A 341 4.43 -6.40 24.47
C ASP A 341 5.01 -4.99 24.27
N ASP A 342 5.53 -4.69 23.08
CA ASP A 342 5.96 -3.36 22.65
C ASP A 342 5.13 -2.76 21.51
N THR A 343 3.97 -3.33 21.19
CA THR A 343 2.97 -2.72 20.29
C THR A 343 2.12 -1.69 21.05
N ILE A 344 1.79 -0.56 20.40
CA ILE A 344 0.83 0.44 20.88
C ILE A 344 -0.40 0.44 19.98
N ILE A 345 -1.60 0.33 20.56
CA ILE A 345 -2.85 0.12 19.81
C ILE A 345 -3.95 1.06 20.31
N ASN A 346 -4.75 1.61 19.40
CA ASN A 346 -6.02 2.25 19.72
C ASN A 346 -7.14 1.23 19.52
N LEU A 347 -7.62 0.62 20.61
CA LEU A 347 -8.63 -0.45 20.55
C LEU A 347 -9.99 0.04 20.08
N ASP A 348 -10.37 1.30 20.34
CA ASP A 348 -11.63 1.84 19.82
C ASP A 348 -11.57 1.99 18.29
N GLN A 349 -10.46 2.51 17.78
CA GLN A 349 -10.24 2.61 16.33
C GLN A 349 -10.22 1.23 15.67
N LEU A 350 -9.59 0.24 16.31
CA LEU A 350 -9.62 -1.14 15.86
C LEU A 350 -11.05 -1.69 15.81
N ARG A 351 -11.87 -1.48 16.85
CA ARG A 351 -13.26 -1.96 16.89
C ARG A 351 -14.12 -1.35 15.78
N TYR A 352 -13.89 -0.07 15.45
CA TYR A 352 -14.50 0.55 14.28
C TYR A 352 -14.05 -0.11 12.98
N LEU A 353 -12.75 -0.36 12.79
CA LEU A 353 -12.24 -1.04 11.60
C LEU A 353 -12.85 -2.43 11.43
N LEU A 354 -12.93 -3.22 12.51
CA LEU A 354 -13.44 -4.59 12.47
C LEU A 354 -14.94 -4.66 12.13
N SER A 355 -15.70 -3.57 12.35
CA SER A 355 -17.09 -3.48 11.90
C SER A 355 -17.25 -3.54 10.37
N CYS A 356 -16.18 -3.29 9.61
CA CYS A 356 -16.16 -3.41 8.16
C CYS A 356 -16.19 -4.86 7.67
N TYR A 357 -15.75 -5.80 8.51
CA TYR A 357 -15.48 -7.17 8.11
C TYR A 357 -16.49 -8.15 8.70
N ASN A 358 -16.76 -9.24 7.99
CA ASN A 358 -17.63 -10.30 8.47
C ASN A 358 -16.81 -11.35 9.25
N PRO A 359 -16.98 -11.50 10.58
CA PRO A 359 -16.18 -12.44 11.38
C PRO A 359 -16.46 -13.91 11.07
N LYS A 360 -17.52 -14.22 10.32
CA LYS A 360 -17.82 -15.57 9.83
C LYS A 360 -17.01 -15.95 8.58
N GLN A 361 -16.43 -14.96 7.91
CA GLN A 361 -15.49 -15.18 6.80
C GLN A 361 -14.06 -15.29 7.35
N PRO A 362 -13.16 -16.03 6.67
CA PRO A 362 -11.79 -16.20 7.12
C PRO A 362 -10.95 -14.95 6.86
N VAL A 363 -11.14 -13.92 7.67
CA VAL A 363 -10.36 -12.67 7.62
C VAL A 363 -9.08 -12.80 8.44
N ALA A 364 -7.94 -12.48 7.82
CA ALA A 364 -6.64 -12.31 8.43
C ALA A 364 -6.12 -10.91 8.08
N LEU A 365 -6.08 -10.01 9.06
CA LEU A 365 -5.94 -8.56 8.87
C LEU A 365 -4.73 -8.00 9.64
N GLY A 366 -3.97 -7.11 8.99
CA GLY A 366 -2.92 -6.29 9.60
C GLY A 366 -2.03 -5.62 8.56
N GLU A 367 -0.82 -5.20 8.94
CA GLU A 367 0.14 -4.69 7.96
C GLU A 367 0.76 -5.88 7.20
N ARG A 368 0.75 -5.81 5.87
CA ARG A 368 1.13 -6.94 5.01
C ARG A 368 2.52 -6.70 4.45
N TYR A 369 3.42 -7.64 4.67
CA TYR A 369 4.69 -7.76 3.95
C TYR A 369 4.67 -8.97 3.01
N GLY A 370 5.58 -8.97 2.06
CA GLY A 370 5.79 -10.06 1.11
C GLY A 370 7.17 -10.69 1.27
N TYR A 371 7.25 -11.99 1.02
CA TYR A 371 8.50 -12.72 0.87
C TYR A 371 8.57 -13.43 -0.47
N GLY A 372 9.62 -13.20 -1.26
CA GLY A 372 9.90 -13.88 -2.53
C GLY A 372 8.91 -13.57 -3.66
N LEU A 373 8.19 -12.45 -3.61
CA LEU A 373 7.13 -12.11 -4.58
C LEU A 373 7.68 -12.00 -6.01
N LEU A 374 8.87 -11.44 -6.17
CA LEU A 374 9.53 -11.30 -7.47
C LEU A 374 10.17 -12.61 -7.98
N ARG A 375 10.15 -13.69 -7.20
CA ARG A 375 10.74 -15.00 -7.56
C ARG A 375 9.71 -16.05 -8.00
N GLY A 376 8.42 -15.68 -8.09
CA GLY A 376 7.34 -16.56 -8.54
C GLY A 376 6.82 -17.57 -7.51
N GLY A 377 7.56 -17.83 -6.43
CA GLY A 377 7.18 -18.77 -5.36
C GLY A 377 6.72 -18.14 -4.04
N GLY A 378 6.78 -16.80 -3.95
CA GLY A 378 6.60 -16.04 -2.72
C GLY A 378 5.23 -16.11 -2.06
N TYR A 379 5.13 -15.52 -0.87
CA TYR A 379 3.89 -15.45 -0.09
C TYR A 379 3.83 -14.15 0.72
N ASP A 380 2.62 -13.78 1.11
CA ASP A 380 2.36 -12.63 1.97
C ASP A 380 2.33 -13.09 3.44
N TYR A 381 2.67 -12.19 4.36
CA TYR A 381 2.50 -12.38 5.80
C TYR A 381 2.06 -11.08 6.47
N ILE A 382 1.33 -11.20 7.60
CA ILE A 382 0.97 -10.05 8.43
C ILE A 382 2.06 -9.88 9.47
N THR A 383 2.59 -8.67 9.59
CA THR A 383 3.67 -8.38 10.54
C THR A 383 3.19 -8.57 11.98
N GLY A 384 4.00 -9.22 12.82
CA GLY A 384 3.63 -9.51 14.20
C GLY A 384 3.56 -8.27 15.09
N GLY A 385 4.55 -7.38 14.95
CA GLY A 385 4.70 -6.18 15.77
C GLY A 385 3.63 -5.12 15.50
N GLY A 386 3.16 -4.99 14.25
CA GLY A 386 2.01 -4.15 13.92
C GLY A 386 0.71 -4.63 14.57
N GLY A 387 0.64 -5.91 14.96
CA GLY A 387 -0.55 -6.56 15.49
C GLY A 387 -1.28 -7.38 14.42
N MET A 388 -1.62 -8.62 14.76
CA MET A 388 -2.30 -9.56 13.87
C MET A 388 -3.74 -9.75 14.32
N VAL A 389 -4.70 -9.58 13.41
CA VAL A 389 -6.11 -9.81 13.71
C VAL A 389 -6.66 -10.97 12.89
N PHE A 390 -7.33 -11.89 13.57
CA PHE A 390 -7.99 -13.03 12.96
C PHE A 390 -9.47 -13.04 13.36
N SER A 391 -10.33 -13.15 12.37
CA SER A 391 -11.74 -13.51 12.58
C SER A 391 -11.87 -14.86 13.28
N GLN A 392 -13.02 -15.11 13.92
CA GLN A 392 -13.37 -16.42 14.48
C GLN A 392 -13.09 -17.55 13.48
N ARG A 393 -13.56 -17.37 12.23
CA ARG A 393 -13.38 -18.38 11.18
C ARG A 393 -11.91 -18.60 10.83
N ALA A 394 -11.11 -17.54 10.66
CA ALA A 394 -9.69 -17.67 10.35
C ALA A 394 -8.91 -18.29 11.50
N ARG A 395 -9.15 -17.85 12.74
CA ARG A 395 -8.54 -18.40 13.95
C ARG A 395 -8.76 -19.91 14.06
N ASP A 396 -9.99 -20.37 13.86
CA ASP A 396 -10.31 -21.79 14.00
C ASP A 396 -9.67 -22.63 12.87
N LEU A 397 -9.60 -22.10 11.65
CA LEU A 397 -8.86 -22.73 10.54
C LEU A 397 -7.35 -22.81 10.82
N LEU A 398 -6.77 -21.74 11.35
CA LEU A 398 -5.36 -21.71 11.75
C LEU A 398 -5.10 -22.75 12.87
N ALA A 399 -5.95 -22.80 13.89
CA ALA A 399 -5.82 -23.75 15.00
C ALA A 399 -5.85 -25.22 14.55
N ASP A 400 -6.70 -25.53 13.56
CA ASP A 400 -6.93 -26.87 13.02
C ASP A 400 -5.85 -27.28 11.99
N ARG A 401 -5.51 -26.40 11.06
CA ARG A 401 -4.76 -26.75 9.84
C ARG A 401 -3.31 -26.29 9.84
N CYS A 402 -2.93 -25.35 10.73
CA CYS A 402 -1.58 -24.80 10.75
C CYS A 402 -0.71 -25.42 11.84
N LYS A 403 0.58 -25.57 11.51
CA LYS A 403 1.61 -26.04 12.41
C LYS A 403 2.91 -25.29 12.13
N CYS A 404 3.69 -25.07 13.18
CA CYS A 404 5.04 -24.57 13.03
C CYS A 404 5.97 -25.67 12.52
N TYR A 405 6.93 -25.31 11.67
CA TYR A 405 8.00 -26.25 11.30
C TYR A 405 9.00 -26.42 12.47
N THR A 406 9.31 -25.35 13.20
CA THR A 406 9.98 -25.36 14.51
C THR A 406 9.33 -24.34 15.45
N TYR A 407 9.45 -24.51 16.77
CA TYR A 407 8.88 -23.56 17.72
C TYR A 407 9.50 -22.16 17.66
N ASP A 408 10.77 -22.08 17.29
CA ASP A 408 11.55 -20.83 17.18
C ASP A 408 11.50 -20.18 15.78
N ALA A 409 10.66 -20.71 14.89
CA ALA A 409 10.39 -20.12 13.59
C ALA A 409 9.81 -18.69 13.72
N PRO A 410 10.11 -17.77 12.77
CA PRO A 410 9.40 -16.50 12.67
C PRO A 410 7.90 -16.76 12.54
N ASP A 411 7.13 -16.27 13.49
CA ASP A 411 5.71 -16.59 13.62
C ASP A 411 4.91 -15.99 12.47
N ASP A 412 5.07 -14.70 12.22
CA ASP A 412 4.42 -13.98 11.13
C ASP A 412 4.59 -14.67 9.76
N MET A 413 5.82 -14.95 9.36
CA MET A 413 6.13 -15.62 8.09
C MET A 413 5.57 -17.05 8.06
N THR A 414 5.65 -17.78 9.17
CA THR A 414 5.11 -19.15 9.26
C THR A 414 3.58 -19.16 9.13
N LEU A 415 2.89 -18.20 9.76
CA LEU A 415 1.46 -18.02 9.60
C LEU A 415 1.12 -17.63 8.16
N GLY A 416 1.87 -16.72 7.54
CA GLY A 416 1.69 -16.34 6.13
C GLY A 416 1.80 -17.52 5.17
N MET A 417 2.83 -18.37 5.33
CA MET A 417 2.96 -19.61 4.58
C MET A 417 1.75 -20.53 4.77
N CYS A 418 1.28 -20.67 6.01
CA CYS A 418 0.14 -21.52 6.27
C CYS A 418 -1.15 -20.96 5.66
N LEU A 419 -1.44 -19.68 5.84
CA LEU A 419 -2.61 -18.99 5.26
C LEU A 419 -2.67 -19.18 3.75
N LYS A 420 -1.53 -19.01 3.06
CA LYS A 420 -1.39 -19.34 1.63
C LYS A 420 -1.74 -20.80 1.35
N SER A 421 -1.21 -21.75 2.14
CA SER A 421 -1.43 -23.18 1.92
C SER A 421 -2.88 -23.62 2.12
N ILE A 422 -3.63 -22.95 3.00
CA ILE A 422 -5.05 -23.25 3.28
C ILE A 422 -6.02 -22.38 2.48
N GLY A 423 -5.51 -21.54 1.57
CA GLY A 423 -6.31 -20.73 0.65
C GLY A 423 -7.00 -19.53 1.30
N ILE A 424 -6.45 -18.98 2.39
CA ILE A 424 -6.96 -17.75 3.01
C ILE A 424 -6.10 -16.58 2.51
N PRO A 425 -6.66 -15.62 1.74
CA PRO A 425 -5.95 -14.42 1.34
C PRO A 425 -5.69 -13.51 2.55
N LEU A 426 -4.58 -12.77 2.52
CA LEU A 426 -4.27 -11.79 3.55
C LEU A 426 -4.87 -10.43 3.21
N THR A 427 -5.45 -9.79 4.21
CA THR A 427 -6.02 -8.45 4.14
C THR A 427 -5.02 -7.44 4.67
N HIS A 428 -4.48 -6.61 3.78
CA HIS A 428 -3.67 -5.48 4.18
C HIS A 428 -4.56 -4.35 4.73
N SER A 429 -4.22 -3.85 5.91
CA SER A 429 -4.74 -2.60 6.43
C SER A 429 -3.61 -1.59 6.60
N ARG A 430 -3.73 -0.46 5.90
CA ARG A 430 -2.82 0.68 6.01
C ARG A 430 -2.78 1.32 7.41
N PHE A 431 -3.73 0.97 8.27
CA PHE A 431 -3.85 1.54 9.62
C PHE A 431 -2.97 0.81 10.65
N PHE A 432 -2.37 -0.33 10.30
CA PHE A 432 -1.43 -1.06 11.15
C PHE A 432 0.01 -0.75 10.73
N HIS A 433 0.91 -0.62 11.69
CA HIS A 433 2.29 -0.21 11.44
C HIS A 433 3.30 -1.00 12.29
N GLN A 434 4.21 -1.72 11.63
CA GLN A 434 5.30 -2.52 12.19
C GLN A 434 6.45 -1.66 12.72
N ALA A 435 6.47 -0.37 12.36
CA ALA A 435 7.50 0.58 12.77
C ALA A 435 6.92 1.75 13.56
N ARG A 436 7.79 2.61 14.08
CA ARG A 436 7.41 3.74 14.95
C ARG A 436 6.76 4.81 14.07
N PRO A 437 5.97 5.75 14.62
CA PRO A 437 5.43 6.85 13.83
C PRO A 437 6.51 7.61 13.04
N GLU A 438 7.71 7.79 13.61
CA GLU A 438 8.82 8.50 12.98
C GLU A 438 9.44 7.75 11.79
N ASP A 439 9.20 6.44 11.68
CA ASP A 439 9.68 5.62 10.57
C ASP A 439 8.79 5.76 9.32
N TYR A 440 7.71 6.55 9.37
CA TYR A 440 6.82 6.81 8.24
C TYR A 440 6.80 8.31 7.87
N SER A 441 6.57 8.61 6.59
CA SER A 441 6.42 10.01 6.16
C SER A 441 5.26 10.70 6.90
N PRO A 442 5.46 11.94 7.41
CA PRO A 442 4.39 12.70 8.04
C PRO A 442 3.19 12.92 7.12
N ALA A 443 3.43 13.12 5.82
CA ALA A 443 2.37 13.29 4.82
C ALA A 443 1.55 12.00 4.61
N PHE A 444 2.18 10.83 4.76
CA PHE A 444 1.51 9.53 4.71
C PHE A 444 0.62 9.34 5.94
N LEU A 445 1.16 9.54 7.15
CA LEU A 445 0.39 9.40 8.40
C LEU A 445 -0.76 10.42 8.49
N ALA A 446 -0.54 11.66 8.03
CA ALA A 446 -1.57 12.69 8.00
C ALA A 446 -2.75 12.35 7.07
N ASN A 447 -2.58 11.42 6.13
CA ASN A 447 -3.62 10.99 5.21
C ASN A 447 -4.53 9.89 5.79
N GLN A 448 -4.30 9.45 7.04
CA GLN A 448 -5.02 8.35 7.66
C GLN A 448 -5.26 8.55 9.16
N VAL A 449 -5.99 7.62 9.78
CA VAL A 449 -6.16 7.50 11.22
C VAL A 449 -5.59 6.14 11.65
N PRO A 450 -4.36 6.09 12.18
CA PRO A 450 -3.71 4.84 12.55
C PRO A 450 -4.46 4.05 13.63
N VAL A 451 -4.34 2.73 13.59
CA VAL A 451 -4.80 1.77 14.61
C VAL A 451 -3.65 1.37 15.53
N SER A 452 -2.46 1.12 14.98
CA SER A 452 -1.32 0.66 15.78
C SER A 452 0.02 1.17 15.27
N PHE A 453 1.03 1.13 16.15
CA PHE A 453 2.45 1.36 15.88
C PHE A 453 3.32 0.41 16.71
N HIS A 454 4.57 0.22 16.29
CA HIS A 454 5.55 -0.62 16.97
C HIS A 454 6.98 -0.07 16.79
N LYS A 455 7.83 0.13 17.78
CA LYS A 455 7.93 -0.46 19.12
C LYS A 455 8.33 0.60 20.13
N HIS A 456 8.33 0.27 21.42
CA HIS A 456 8.81 1.11 22.52
C HIS A 456 10.29 1.57 22.43
N TRP A 457 11.07 1.07 21.46
CA TRP A 457 12.49 1.40 21.34
C TRP A 457 12.67 2.73 20.61
N ASN A 458 13.54 3.61 21.14
CA ASN A 458 13.87 4.91 20.54
C ASN A 458 12.63 5.80 20.26
N THR A 459 11.62 5.71 21.12
CA THR A 459 10.44 6.58 21.13
C THR A 459 9.86 6.58 22.55
N ASP A 460 8.95 7.51 22.86
CA ASP A 460 8.19 7.51 24.12
C ASP A 460 6.83 6.83 23.89
N PRO A 461 6.62 5.59 24.37
CA PRO A 461 5.41 4.85 24.10
C PRO A 461 4.15 5.47 24.74
N LEU A 462 4.28 6.20 25.85
CA LEU A 462 3.15 6.87 26.48
C LEU A 462 2.70 8.06 25.63
N ARG A 463 3.66 8.82 25.09
CA ARG A 463 3.38 9.90 24.14
C ARG A 463 2.79 9.36 22.84
N VAL A 464 3.37 8.31 22.26
CA VAL A 464 2.83 7.68 21.05
C VAL A 464 1.39 7.24 21.26
N TYR A 465 1.06 6.64 22.42
CA TYR A 465 -0.32 6.27 22.74
C TYR A 465 -1.23 7.49 22.86
N ALA A 466 -0.80 8.55 23.58
CA ALA A 466 -1.58 9.77 23.73
C ALA A 466 -1.89 10.43 22.38
N ASP A 467 -0.89 10.54 21.50
CA ASP A 467 -1.03 11.10 20.16
C ASP A 467 -1.97 10.21 19.30
N LEU A 468 -1.83 8.89 19.38
CA LEU A 468 -2.69 7.92 18.68
C LEU A 468 -4.17 8.04 19.10
N ILE A 469 -4.44 8.21 20.40
CA ILE A 469 -5.80 8.46 20.90
C ILE A 469 -6.32 9.82 20.43
N ALA A 470 -5.50 10.87 20.52
CA ALA A 470 -5.90 12.22 20.12
C ALA A 470 -6.30 12.30 18.64
N VAL A 471 -5.56 11.63 17.75
CA VAL A 471 -5.89 11.54 16.32
C VAL A 471 -7.23 10.81 16.09
N GLY A 472 -7.47 9.71 16.81
CA GLY A 472 -8.75 8.97 16.74
C GLY A 472 -9.95 9.81 17.22
N THR A 473 -9.82 10.46 18.37
CA THR A 473 -10.87 11.33 18.95
C THR A 473 -11.20 12.50 18.02
N ALA A 474 -10.18 13.21 17.53
CA ALA A 474 -10.37 14.32 16.61
C ALA A 474 -11.07 13.90 15.30
N HIS A 475 -10.82 12.67 14.83
CA HIS A 475 -11.54 12.11 13.69
C HIS A 475 -13.02 11.83 14.02
N ALA A 476 -13.31 11.22 15.16
CA ALA A 476 -14.67 10.91 15.59
C ALA A 476 -15.53 12.18 15.78
N GLU A 477 -14.97 13.23 16.37
CA GLU A 477 -15.64 14.52 16.57
C GLU A 477 -16.01 15.17 15.22
N ARG A 478 -15.06 15.25 14.29
CA ARG A 478 -15.30 15.80 12.93
C ARG A 478 -16.37 15.01 12.18
N LYS A 479 -16.43 13.69 12.38
CA LYS A 479 -17.49 12.85 11.79
C LYS A 479 -18.86 13.24 12.34
N GLN A 480 -18.98 13.42 13.66
CA GLN A 480 -20.23 13.81 14.30
C GLN A 480 -20.73 15.19 13.80
N GLU A 481 -19.84 16.17 13.69
CA GLU A 481 -20.14 17.51 13.15
C GLU A 481 -20.66 17.47 11.69
N ARG A 482 -20.08 16.62 10.84
CA ARG A 482 -20.56 16.43 9.46
C ARG A 482 -21.98 15.86 9.44
N THR A 483 -22.24 14.81 10.21
CA THR A 483 -23.59 14.21 10.29
C THR A 483 -24.64 15.15 10.90
N SER A 484 -24.28 16.01 11.86
CA SER A 484 -25.23 16.97 12.44
C SER A 484 -25.51 18.13 11.47
N GLY A 485 -24.48 18.62 10.75
CA GLY A 485 -24.63 19.65 9.72
C GLY A 485 -25.45 19.19 8.51
N GLU A 486 -25.29 17.96 8.05
CA GLU A 486 -26.12 17.40 6.97
C GLU A 486 -27.58 17.21 7.39
N LYS A 487 -27.83 16.82 8.65
CA LYS A 487 -29.19 16.72 9.19
C LYS A 487 -29.85 18.10 9.29
N ALA A 488 -29.13 19.13 9.72
CA ALA A 488 -29.66 20.49 9.78
C ALA A 488 -30.04 21.03 8.40
N ARG A 489 -29.19 20.82 7.38
CA ARG A 489 -29.48 21.25 5.99
C ARG A 489 -30.65 20.52 5.34
N LYS A 490 -30.92 19.27 5.73
CA LYS A 490 -32.10 18.52 5.26
C LYS A 490 -33.41 18.91 5.95
N VAL A 491 -33.35 19.71 7.03
CA VAL A 491 -34.54 20.24 7.73
C VAL A 491 -34.90 21.65 7.21
N GLU A 492 -33.97 22.34 6.56
CA GLU A 492 -34.18 23.66 5.94
C GLU A 492 -34.61 23.60 4.46
N LEU A 493 -34.59 22.41 3.84
CA LEU A 493 -35.10 22.12 2.49
C LEU A 493 -36.41 21.32 2.60
#